data_AF-A0A8T5FBG1-F1
#
_entry.id   AF-A0A8T5FBG1-F1
#
_cell.length_a   1.000
_cell.length_b   1.000
_cell.length_c   1.000
_cell.angle_alpha   90.00
_cell.angle_beta   90.00
_cell.angle_gamma   90.00
#
_symmetry.space_group_name_H-M   'P 1'
#
loop_
_entity.id
_entity.type
_entity.pdbx_description
1 polymer ?
#
loop_
_entity_poly.entity_id
_entity_poly.type
_entity_poly.pdbx_seq_one_letter_code
_entity_poly.pdbx_strand_id
1 'polypeptide(L)'
;MSSDASSIVQKLWNYCDVLQDDGVSYGDYTQQLTNILFLKMADEQTKPPFKKKSIIPKGFDWDSLLNISGEELRDHYNAILKKLGTESKLLGLIYRGSENKIKAPAKLSKLIKLID
;
A
#
# COMPACT_ATOMS: atom_id res chain seq x y z
N MET A 1 -2.07 -10.92 -22.43
CA MET A 1 -2.49 -9.78 -21.58
C MET A 1 -1.54 -9.67 -20.39
N SER A 2 -0.26 -9.34 -20.65
CA SER A 2 0.81 -9.32 -19.62
C SER A 2 1.64 -8.02 -19.64
N SER A 3 1.22 -7.03 -20.44
CA SER A 3 1.93 -5.75 -20.58
C SER A 3 1.72 -4.81 -19.40
N ASP A 4 0.53 -4.83 -18.79
CA ASP A 4 0.14 -3.81 -17.80
C ASP A 4 0.80 -4.05 -16.44
N ALA A 5 0.80 -5.29 -15.94
CA ALA A 5 1.48 -5.65 -14.70
C ALA A 5 2.99 -5.38 -14.75
N SER A 6 3.64 -5.67 -15.89
CA SER A 6 5.07 -5.42 -16.07
C SER A 6 5.40 -3.92 -16.08
N SER A 7 4.52 -3.11 -16.69
CA SER A 7 4.68 -1.65 -16.69
C SER A 7 4.44 -1.00 -15.32
N ILE A 8 3.49 -1.53 -14.53
CA ILE A 8 3.27 -1.11 -13.14
C ILE A 8 4.49 -1.47 -12.30
N VAL A 9 5.00 -2.69 -12.42
CA VAL A 9 6.22 -3.14 -11.74
C VAL A 9 7.41 -2.25 -12.09
N GLN A 10 7.60 -1.87 -13.35
CA GLN A 10 8.67 -0.93 -13.74
C GLN A 10 8.49 0.49 -13.16
N LYS A 11 7.26 1.03 -13.13
CA LYS A 11 6.99 2.33 -12.48
C LYS A 11 7.26 2.28 -10.98
N LEU A 12 6.95 1.15 -10.35
CA LEU A 12 7.23 0.90 -8.94
C LEU A 12 8.73 0.81 -8.67
N TRP A 13 9.48 0.10 -9.54
CA TRP A 13 10.95 0.03 -9.50
C TRP A 13 11.59 1.41 -9.62
N ASN A 14 11.18 2.23 -10.59
CA ASN A 14 11.69 3.59 -10.75
C ASN A 14 11.34 4.49 -9.55
N TYR A 15 10.25 4.20 -8.84
CA TYR A 15 9.90 4.92 -7.61
C TYR A 15 10.69 4.41 -6.39
N CYS A 16 11.14 3.15 -6.38
CA CYS A 16 12.08 2.61 -5.39
C CYS A 16 13.36 3.43 -5.35
N ASP A 17 13.91 3.72 -6.53
CA ASP A 17 15.17 4.44 -6.68
C ASP A 17 15.07 5.86 -6.06
N VAL A 18 13.92 6.53 -6.24
CA VAL A 18 13.66 7.86 -5.67
C VAL A 18 13.56 7.85 -4.14
N LEU A 19 13.00 6.79 -3.54
CA LEU A 19 12.89 6.71 -2.08
C LEU A 19 14.19 6.23 -1.41
N GLN A 20 15.05 5.51 -2.13
CA GLN A 20 16.39 5.14 -1.66
C GLN A 20 17.27 6.38 -1.44
N ASP A 21 17.15 7.39 -2.30
CA ASP A 21 17.87 8.66 -2.19
C ASP A 21 17.52 9.45 -0.91
N ASP A 22 16.41 9.11 -0.24
CA ASP A 22 15.95 9.74 1.00
C ASP A 22 16.39 9.01 2.28
N GLY A 23 17.26 8.00 2.16
CA GLY A 23 17.80 7.25 3.29
C GLY A 23 16.85 6.18 3.86
N VAL A 24 15.80 5.80 3.11
CA VAL A 24 15.03 4.60 3.40
C VAL A 24 15.82 3.39 2.92
N SER A 25 16.03 2.40 3.77
CA SER A 25 16.72 1.18 3.35
C SER A 25 15.90 0.48 2.25
N TYR A 26 16.57 -0.11 1.26
CA TYR A 26 15.89 -0.82 0.17
C TYR A 26 14.89 -1.87 0.70
N GLY A 27 15.24 -2.56 1.79
CA GLY A 27 14.34 -3.52 2.46
C GLY A 27 13.10 -2.87 3.07
N ASP A 28 13.24 -1.72 3.74
CA ASP A 28 12.11 -0.98 4.28
C ASP A 28 11.18 -0.49 3.16
N TYR A 29 11.75 0.00 2.06
CA TYR A 29 10.99 0.45 0.90
C TYR A 29 10.21 -0.71 0.27
N THR A 30 10.86 -1.85 0.01
CA THR A 30 10.19 -3.02 -0.58
C THR A 30 9.02 -3.45 0.30
N GLN A 31 9.19 -3.45 1.63
CA GLN A 31 8.09 -3.78 2.54
C GLN A 31 6.91 -2.80 2.43
N GLN A 32 7.16 -1.49 2.35
CA GLN A 32 6.07 -0.52 2.16
C GLN A 32 5.35 -0.72 0.85
N LEU A 33 6.10 -0.95 -0.22
CA LEU A 33 5.54 -1.20 -1.53
C LEU A 33 4.68 -2.47 -1.52
N THR A 34 5.16 -3.56 -0.91
CA THR A 34 4.38 -4.80 -0.76
C THR A 34 3.10 -4.58 0.04
N ASN A 35 3.16 -3.83 1.15
CA ASN A 35 2.00 -3.52 1.99
C ASN A 35 0.93 -2.73 1.22
N ILE A 36 1.31 -1.71 0.47
CA ILE A 36 0.40 -0.87 -0.32
C ILE A 36 -0.15 -1.65 -1.51
N LEU A 37 0.69 -2.42 -2.21
CA LEU A 37 0.26 -3.23 -3.35
C LEU A 37 -0.74 -4.31 -2.94
N PHE A 38 -0.53 -4.98 -1.80
CA PHE A 38 -1.47 -5.98 -1.32
C PHE A 38 -2.84 -5.36 -1.00
N LEU A 39 -2.85 -4.15 -0.43
CA LEU A 39 -4.08 -3.42 -0.15
C LEU A 39 -4.84 -3.09 -1.46
N LYS A 40 -4.13 -2.61 -2.49
CA LYS A 40 -4.69 -2.37 -3.83
C LYS A 40 -5.21 -3.67 -4.47
N MET A 41 -4.46 -4.75 -4.39
CA MET A 41 -4.88 -6.06 -4.93
C MET A 41 -6.12 -6.61 -4.21
N ALA A 42 -6.25 -6.37 -2.91
CA ALA A 42 -7.44 -6.74 -2.16
C ALA A 42 -8.68 -5.95 -2.62
N ASP A 43 -8.52 -4.66 -2.90
CA ASP A 43 -9.55 -3.80 -3.47
C ASP A 43 -9.95 -4.24 -4.91
N GLU A 44 -8.99 -4.49 -5.79
CA GLU A 44 -9.24 -4.97 -7.16
C GLU A 44 -10.00 -6.31 -7.20
N GLN A 45 -9.79 -7.18 -6.20
CA GLN A 45 -10.57 -8.43 -6.10
C GLN A 45 -12.05 -8.20 -5.80
N THR A 46 -12.42 -7.06 -5.23
CA THR A 46 -13.83 -6.68 -5.00
C THR A 46 -14.50 -6.11 -6.24
N LYS A 47 -13.70 -5.65 -7.21
CA LYS A 47 -14.14 -5.01 -8.45
C LYS A 47 -14.39 -6.06 -9.54
N PRO A 48 -15.11 -5.70 -10.63
CA PRO A 48 -15.21 -6.55 -11.81
C PRO A 48 -13.82 -6.86 -12.39
N PRO A 49 -13.56 -8.09 -12.87
CA PRO A 49 -14.49 -9.20 -13.08
C PRO A 49 -14.74 -10.10 -11.86
N PHE A 50 -13.96 -9.95 -10.79
CA PHE A 50 -13.92 -10.94 -9.70
C PHE A 50 -15.07 -10.81 -8.68
N LYS A 51 -15.49 -9.58 -8.35
CA LYS A 51 -16.61 -9.28 -7.43
C LYS A 51 -16.59 -10.06 -6.11
N LYS A 52 -15.41 -10.32 -5.55
CA LYS A 52 -15.26 -11.04 -4.28
C LYS A 52 -15.65 -10.15 -3.11
N LYS A 53 -15.97 -10.76 -1.97
CA LYS A 53 -16.14 -10.01 -0.71
C LYS A 53 -14.80 -9.43 -0.28
N SER A 54 -14.80 -8.18 0.18
CA SER A 54 -13.60 -7.57 0.77
C SER A 54 -13.14 -8.39 1.97
N ILE A 55 -11.85 -8.69 2.00
CA ILE A 55 -11.17 -9.24 3.17
C ILE A 55 -10.72 -8.13 4.13
N ILE A 56 -10.63 -6.89 3.65
CA ILE A 56 -10.17 -5.73 4.40
C ILE A 56 -11.32 -5.15 5.20
N PRO A 57 -11.14 -4.88 6.52
CA PRO A 57 -12.15 -4.21 7.32
C PRO A 57 -12.53 -2.84 6.75
N LYS A 58 -13.82 -2.51 6.82
CA LYS A 58 -14.35 -1.23 6.32
C LYS A 58 -13.62 -0.04 6.96
N GLY A 59 -13.25 0.95 6.14
CA GLY A 59 -12.57 2.16 6.59
C GLY A 59 -11.05 2.00 6.71
N PHE A 60 -10.51 0.82 6.40
CA PHE A 60 -9.08 0.56 6.28
C PHE A 60 -8.72 0.03 4.87
N ASP A 61 -9.61 0.26 3.91
CA ASP A 61 -9.53 -0.17 2.51
C ASP A 61 -8.78 0.83 1.63
N TRP A 62 -8.58 0.48 0.36
CA TRP A 62 -7.87 1.34 -0.59
C TRP A 62 -8.54 2.71 -0.75
N ASP A 63 -9.87 2.73 -0.89
CA ASP A 63 -10.64 3.96 -1.06
C ASP A 63 -10.49 4.92 0.13
N SER A 64 -10.29 4.39 1.34
CA SER A 64 -10.03 5.21 2.53
C SER A 64 -8.69 5.98 2.46
N LEU A 65 -7.73 5.54 1.65
CA LEU A 65 -6.46 6.24 1.42
C LEU A 65 -6.56 7.33 0.34
N LEU A 66 -7.45 7.18 -0.64
CA LEU A 66 -7.54 8.08 -1.79
C LEU A 66 -8.12 9.46 -1.43
N ASN A 67 -8.95 9.51 -0.40
CA ASN A 67 -9.73 10.71 -0.03
C ASN A 67 -9.07 11.61 1.01
N ILE A 68 -7.86 11.27 1.45
CA ILE A 68 -7.12 11.99 2.50
C ILE A 68 -5.72 12.38 2.01
N SER A 69 -5.09 13.36 2.64
CA SER A 69 -3.79 13.87 2.20
C SER A 69 -2.94 14.41 3.36
N GLY A 70 -1.66 14.70 3.11
CA GLY A 70 -0.78 15.26 4.12
C GLY A 70 -0.59 14.34 5.33
N GLU A 71 -0.44 14.92 6.52
CA GLU A 71 -0.22 14.15 7.75
C GLU A 71 -1.37 13.18 8.07
N GLU A 72 -2.61 13.55 7.75
CA GLU A 72 -3.78 12.68 7.94
C GLU A 72 -3.64 11.37 7.14
N LEU A 73 -3.13 11.45 5.89
CA LEU A 73 -2.84 10.26 5.10
C LEU A 73 -1.77 9.37 5.76
N ARG A 74 -0.72 9.99 6.31
CA ARG A 74 0.36 9.25 6.98
C ARG A 74 -0.16 8.54 8.23
N ASP A 75 -0.95 9.24 9.03
CA ASP A 75 -1.53 8.71 10.26
C ASP A 75 -2.57 7.62 9.99
N HIS A 76 -3.40 7.80 8.96
CA HIS A 76 -4.35 6.77 8.53
C HIS A 76 -3.65 5.52 8.00
N TYR A 77 -2.60 5.67 7.20
CA TYR A 77 -1.81 4.54 6.75
C TYR A 77 -1.15 3.78 7.92
N ASN A 78 -0.66 4.49 8.95
CA ASN A 78 -0.19 3.86 10.19
C ASN A 78 -1.31 3.05 10.87
N ALA A 79 -2.52 3.61 10.93
CA ALA A 79 -3.69 2.95 11.51
C ALA A 79 -4.08 1.69 10.72
N ILE A 80 -4.01 1.74 9.38
CA ILE A 80 -4.22 0.58 8.50
C ILE A 80 -3.20 -0.52 8.81
N LEU A 81 -1.90 -0.22 8.79
CA LEU A 81 -0.86 -1.24 9.07
C LEU A 81 -1.08 -1.89 10.43
N LYS A 82 -1.36 -1.09 11.46
CA LYS A 82 -1.65 -1.59 12.81
C LYS A 82 -2.90 -2.46 12.83
N LYS A 83 -4.00 -2.00 12.22
CA LYS A 83 -5.26 -2.73 12.22
C LYS A 83 -5.12 -4.07 11.50
N LEU A 84 -4.57 -4.08 10.29
CA LEU A 84 -4.38 -5.30 9.50
C LEU A 84 -3.37 -6.25 10.17
N GLY A 85 -2.35 -5.73 10.85
CA GLY A 85 -1.40 -6.54 11.61
C GLY A 85 -2.02 -7.26 12.83
N THR A 86 -3.16 -6.78 13.33
CA THR A 86 -3.94 -7.46 14.40
C THR A 86 -4.97 -8.46 13.88
N GLU A 87 -5.22 -8.49 12.57
CA GLU A 87 -6.16 -9.44 11.98
C GLU A 87 -5.62 -10.87 12.00
N SER A 88 -6.52 -11.85 11.87
CA SER A 88 -6.14 -13.26 11.79
C SER A 88 -5.83 -13.70 10.35
N LYS A 89 -5.26 -14.91 10.20
CA LYS A 89 -5.01 -15.55 8.90
C LYS A 89 -4.09 -14.69 8.01
N LEU A 90 -4.46 -14.53 6.74
CA LEU A 90 -3.63 -13.92 5.70
C LEU A 90 -3.22 -12.48 6.03
N LEU A 91 -4.15 -11.64 6.51
CA LEU A 91 -3.87 -10.24 6.80
C LEU A 91 -2.86 -10.09 7.95
N GLY A 92 -3.06 -10.84 9.03
CA GLY A 92 -2.09 -10.89 10.12
C GLY A 92 -0.72 -11.39 9.68
N LEU A 93 -0.65 -12.38 8.79
CA LEU A 93 0.64 -12.89 8.29
C LEU A 93 1.41 -11.85 7.45
N ILE A 94 0.71 -10.98 6.72
CA ILE A 94 1.32 -9.99 5.84
C ILE A 94 1.69 -8.71 6.60
N TYR A 95 0.82 -8.25 7.50
CA TYR A 95 0.95 -6.92 8.12
C TYR A 95 1.46 -6.94 9.56
N ARG A 96 1.67 -8.12 10.18
CA ARG A 96 2.13 -8.18 11.57
C ARG A 96 3.53 -7.58 11.70
N GLY A 97 3.65 -6.62 12.60
CA GLY A 97 4.91 -5.90 12.84
C GLY A 97 5.27 -4.90 11.74
N SER A 98 4.41 -4.71 10.73
CA SER A 98 4.62 -3.68 9.72
C SER A 98 4.51 -2.30 10.34
N GLU A 99 5.56 -1.50 10.13
CA GLU A 99 5.62 -0.10 10.52
C GLU A 99 5.75 0.75 9.27
N ASN A 100 5.15 1.93 9.26
CA ASN A 100 5.36 2.88 8.18
C ASN A 100 6.76 3.48 8.26
N LYS A 101 7.54 3.30 7.19
CA LYS A 101 8.88 3.87 7.03
C LYS A 101 8.93 5.10 6.12
N ILE A 102 7.81 5.45 5.47
CA ILE A 102 7.70 6.64 4.62
C ILE A 102 7.43 7.86 5.50
N LYS A 103 8.49 8.62 5.77
CA LYS A 103 8.44 9.81 6.63
C LYS A 103 7.68 10.99 6.00
N ALA A 104 7.83 11.19 4.69
CA ALA A 104 7.26 12.34 4.00
C ALA A 104 5.86 12.01 3.45
N PRO A 105 4.78 12.67 3.92
CA PRO A 105 3.43 12.35 3.46
C PRO A 105 3.20 12.63 1.97
N ALA A 106 3.90 13.63 1.41
CA ALA A 106 3.86 13.91 -0.03
C ALA A 106 4.34 12.72 -0.87
N LYS A 107 5.32 11.95 -0.36
CA LYS A 107 5.84 10.75 -1.04
C LYS A 107 4.83 9.61 -0.94
N LEU A 108 4.29 9.36 0.25
CA LEU A 108 3.21 8.39 0.44
C LEU A 108 2.03 8.68 -0.50
N SER A 109 1.58 9.94 -0.60
CA SER A 109 0.50 10.34 -1.51
C SER A 109 0.87 10.09 -2.98
N LYS A 110 2.10 10.43 -3.38
CA LYS A 110 2.56 10.19 -4.74
C LYS A 110 2.61 8.69 -5.06
N LEU A 111 3.04 7.85 -4.12
CA LEU A 111 3.07 6.40 -4.29
C LEU A 111 1.67 5.82 -4.45
N ILE A 112 0.73 6.21 -3.60
CA ILE A 112 -0.67 5.75 -3.68
C ILE A 112 -1.28 6.15 -5.03
N LYS A 113 -1.09 7.40 -5.46
CA LYS A 113 -1.56 7.88 -6.77
C LYS A 113 -0.87 7.23 -7.98
N LEU A 114 0.33 6.69 -7.80
CA LEU A 114 1.03 5.95 -8.86
C LEU A 114 0.51 4.52 -9.03
N ILE A 115 -0.04 3.94 -7.95
CA ILE A 115 -0.56 2.58 -7.89
C ILE A 115 -2.05 2.51 -8.24
N ASP A 116 -2.81 3.57 -7.92
CA ASP A 116 -4.21 3.70 -8.30
C ASP A 116 -4.41 3.67 -9.83
#